data_AF-A0A9P5H9Z8-F1
#
_entry.id   AF-A0A9P5H9Z8-F1
#
_cell.length_a   1.000
_cell.length_b   1.000
_cell.length_c   1.000
_cell.angle_alpha   90.00
_cell.angle_beta   90.00
_cell.angle_gamma   90.00
#
_symmetry.space_group_name_H-M   'P 1'
#
loop_
_entity.id
_entity.type
_entity.pdbx_description
1 polymer ?
#
loop_
_entity_poly.entity_id
_entity_poly.type
_entity_poly.pdbx_seq_one_letter_code
_entity_poly.pdbx_strand_id
1 'polypeptide(L)'
;MLTSSLLVAIAAFASSAQAWLPSDASNAAVNKRSLGLFPAPGQEGTDKRWLPGSDKIRGVNLGSLFIFEPWISSSEWAATGCEGQNSEFDCVMNKGQDTADTNFQAHWRRFINETDLNEMISYNLNTIRIPLGYWLKESLVDSSEHFPKGGLDYLTEFVGWASDRGFYIILDLHGAPGAQQTKQPFTGQYADTVGFYNDYNYNRAIEWLEWIVDIVHTTDEYRNVGMIELVNEPLNWDNAVGTLRDTFYPNAYKAIRTIEDNLSVNSADRLHIQMMSSLWGSGNPVEHLDDTTFTAFDDHRYFKWDTSIEVSHDSYISTSCSDDRNSDGPSIVGEWSLAVPDDVESTDEWSPSTQQDFYSKWFAAQVHAYESSTLGWVFWSWTTDLGDDYRWSYKAAVEAGVIPTDLSTISSPC
;
A
#
# COMPACT_ATOMS: atom_id res chain seq x y z
N MET A 1 -83.35 50.07 -0.13
CA MET A 1 -84.54 49.28 0.22
C MET A 1 -84.05 47.90 0.61
N LEU A 2 -84.26 47.50 1.88
CA LEU A 2 -85.10 46.35 2.25
C LEU A 2 -84.54 45.04 1.68
N THR A 3 -84.22 43.97 2.40
CA THR A 3 -84.48 43.47 3.77
C THR A 3 -83.79 42.08 3.77
N SER A 4 -83.20 41.61 4.87
CA SER A 4 -83.76 40.54 5.73
C SER A 4 -84.37 39.35 4.95
N SER A 5 -84.12 38.08 5.20
CA SER A 5 -83.42 37.31 6.23
C SER A 5 -83.50 35.83 5.79
N LEU A 6 -82.62 34.96 6.30
CA LEU A 6 -82.95 33.78 7.14
C LEU A 6 -82.04 32.56 6.87
N LEU A 7 -81.39 32.14 7.97
CA LEU A 7 -80.80 30.88 8.44
C LEU A 7 -80.77 29.62 7.52
N VAL A 8 -79.81 28.69 7.59
CA VAL A 8 -79.47 27.80 8.74
C VAL A 8 -78.12 27.05 8.52
N ALA A 9 -77.32 26.95 9.60
CA ALA A 9 -76.36 25.90 10.08
C ALA A 9 -75.25 25.31 9.17
N ILE A 10 -73.94 25.49 9.49
CA ILE A 10 -73.03 24.64 10.34
C ILE A 10 -72.71 23.28 9.66
N ALA A 11 -71.47 22.81 9.43
CA ALA A 11 -70.14 23.20 9.87
C ALA A 11 -69.03 22.59 8.97
N ALA A 12 -67.86 23.24 9.07
CA ALA A 12 -66.48 22.70 9.01
C ALA A 12 -66.05 21.97 7.72
N PHE A 13 -64.96 22.36 7.06
CA PHE A 13 -63.62 22.59 7.58
C PHE A 13 -62.87 23.59 6.69
N ALA A 14 -62.13 24.50 7.31
CA ALA A 14 -61.30 25.49 6.63
C ALA A 14 -59.90 24.91 6.40
N SER A 15 -59.44 24.97 5.15
CA SER A 15 -58.03 25.20 4.85
C SER A 15 -57.94 26.09 3.62
N SER A 16 -57.36 27.26 3.85
CA SER A 16 -57.17 28.36 2.93
C SER A 16 -56.18 28.00 1.83
N ALA A 17 -56.56 28.31 0.59
CA ALA A 17 -55.66 28.46 -0.52
C ALA A 17 -54.73 29.66 -0.32
N GLN A 18 -53.48 29.54 -0.76
CA GLN A 18 -52.76 30.66 -1.37
C GLN A 18 -51.63 30.15 -2.25
N ALA A 19 -51.70 30.55 -3.51
CA ALA A 19 -50.67 30.36 -4.53
C ALA A 19 -49.62 31.49 -4.43
N TRP A 20 -48.34 31.16 -4.60
CA TRP A 20 -47.31 32.09 -5.10
C TRP A 20 -46.05 31.31 -5.56
N LEU A 21 -45.52 31.68 -6.73
CA LEU A 21 -44.22 31.26 -7.31
C LEU A 21 -43.09 32.20 -6.81
N PRO A 22 -41.87 32.18 -7.37
CA PRO A 22 -40.65 31.55 -6.83
C PRO A 22 -39.59 32.57 -6.37
N SER A 23 -38.75 32.20 -5.40
CA SER A 23 -37.39 32.75 -5.30
C SER A 23 -36.53 31.86 -4.41
N ASP A 24 -35.43 31.39 -4.99
CA ASP A 24 -34.15 31.06 -4.37
C ASP A 24 -34.12 30.84 -2.85
N ALA A 25 -33.99 29.57 -2.49
CA ALA A 25 -33.38 29.15 -1.23
C ALA A 25 -32.73 27.77 -1.44
N SER A 26 -31.53 27.77 -2.02
CA SER A 26 -30.54 26.78 -1.67
C SER A 26 -30.31 26.84 -0.16
N ASN A 27 -30.24 25.66 0.47
CA ASN A 27 -29.98 25.42 1.90
C ASN A 27 -31.21 25.44 2.80
N ALA A 28 -31.93 24.32 2.85
CA ALA A 28 -32.15 23.58 4.10
C ALA A 28 -33.03 22.35 3.82
N ALA A 29 -32.75 21.27 4.56
CA ALA A 29 -33.54 20.05 4.71
C ALA A 29 -33.32 18.93 3.67
N VAL A 30 -32.21 18.21 3.85
CA VAL A 30 -32.24 16.73 3.76
C VAL A 30 -31.68 16.18 5.06
N ASN A 31 -32.56 16.02 6.06
CA ASN A 31 -32.31 15.18 7.22
C ASN A 31 -33.13 13.89 7.03
N LYS A 32 -32.52 12.90 6.40
CA LYS A 32 -32.93 11.49 6.49
C LYS A 32 -31.67 10.66 6.72
N ARG A 33 -31.40 10.45 8.01
CA ARG A 33 -30.44 9.46 8.53
C ARG A 33 -30.90 8.04 8.13
N SER A 34 -30.20 7.43 7.18
CA SER A 34 -29.84 6.00 7.21
C SER A 34 -28.78 5.72 6.14
N LEU A 35 -27.65 5.14 6.56
CA LEU A 35 -26.59 4.52 5.75
C LEU A 35 -25.84 5.45 4.77
N GLY A 36 -24.70 5.94 5.24
CA GLY A 36 -23.62 6.52 4.44
C GLY A 36 -22.34 6.43 5.26
N LEU A 37 -21.56 5.38 5.00
CA LEU A 37 -20.15 5.26 5.41
C LEU A 37 -19.36 6.28 4.57
N PHE A 38 -18.39 6.96 5.18
CA PHE A 38 -17.66 8.16 4.71
C PHE A 38 -18.37 9.51 5.04
N PRO A 39 -17.92 10.24 6.08
CA PRO A 39 -18.18 11.67 6.15
C PRO A 39 -17.33 12.40 5.09
N ALA A 40 -17.93 13.39 4.42
CA ALA A 40 -17.21 14.33 3.57
C ALA A 40 -16.16 15.11 4.41
N PRO A 41 -15.02 15.52 3.80
CA PRO A 41 -13.92 16.12 4.54
C PRO A 41 -14.32 17.49 5.07
N GLY A 42 -14.13 17.68 6.37
CA GLY A 42 -14.40 18.92 7.09
C GLY A 42 -15.67 18.86 7.95
N GLN A 43 -15.58 18.21 9.11
CA GLN A 43 -16.00 18.69 10.43
C GLN A 43 -15.99 17.51 11.42
N GLU A 44 -15.29 17.73 12.54
CA GLU A 44 -15.10 16.85 13.70
C GLU A 44 -14.06 15.73 13.53
N GLY A 45 -12.97 15.89 14.29
CA GLY A 45 -11.83 14.98 14.31
C GLY A 45 -12.20 13.60 14.83
N THR A 46 -11.73 12.58 14.11
CA THR A 46 -11.64 11.22 14.61
C THR A 46 -10.20 10.99 15.03
N ASP A 47 -9.96 10.96 16.34
CA ASP A 47 -8.65 10.89 17.01
C ASP A 47 -7.87 9.56 16.84
N LYS A 48 -7.90 8.89 15.67
CA LYS A 48 -6.95 7.78 15.42
C LYS A 48 -6.48 7.67 13.98
N ARG A 49 -5.20 7.30 13.82
CA ARG A 49 -4.54 6.88 12.57
C ARG A 49 -5.03 5.49 12.12
N TRP A 50 -6.33 5.38 11.88
CA TRP A 50 -7.05 4.12 11.78
C TRP A 50 -6.73 3.30 10.51
N LEU A 51 -6.63 1.97 10.68
CA LEU A 51 -7.11 0.99 9.70
C LEU A 51 -8.57 1.31 9.34
N PRO A 52 -9.00 1.24 8.06
CA PRO A 52 -10.33 1.68 7.64
C PRO A 52 -11.44 1.12 8.55
N GLY A 53 -12.24 2.00 9.16
CA GLY A 53 -13.35 1.58 10.02
C GLY A 53 -14.31 0.66 9.27
N SER A 54 -14.57 -0.54 9.84
CA SER A 54 -15.37 -1.65 9.27
C SER A 54 -14.89 -2.28 7.96
N ASP A 55 -13.83 -1.77 7.32
CA ASP A 55 -13.42 -2.19 5.98
C ASP A 55 -11.99 -2.75 5.95
N LYS A 56 -11.75 -3.70 5.06
CA LYS A 56 -10.45 -4.36 4.88
C LYS A 56 -9.46 -3.43 4.18
N ILE A 57 -8.16 -3.64 4.40
CA ILE A 57 -7.11 -3.06 3.56
C ILE A 57 -7.31 -3.59 2.14
N ARG A 58 -7.48 -2.66 1.19
CA ARG A 58 -7.61 -2.91 -0.25
C ARG A 58 -6.68 -1.94 -0.93
N GLY A 59 -5.45 -2.38 -1.16
CA GLY A 59 -4.39 -1.49 -1.60
C GLY A 59 -3.59 -1.99 -2.79
N VAL A 60 -2.69 -1.12 -3.22
CA VAL A 60 -1.69 -1.41 -4.25
C VAL A 60 -0.32 -0.93 -3.77
N ASN A 61 0.71 -1.67 -4.16
CA ASN A 61 2.09 -1.24 -3.98
C ASN A 61 2.45 -0.19 -5.04
N LEU A 62 3.26 0.78 -4.67
CA LEU A 62 3.84 1.76 -5.59
C LEU A 62 5.24 1.34 -6.01
N GLY A 63 5.35 0.11 -6.52
CA GLY A 63 6.60 -0.48 -6.96
C GLY A 63 7.26 0.34 -8.06
N SER A 64 8.58 0.45 -8.03
CA SER A 64 9.36 1.30 -8.92
C SER A 64 9.08 2.81 -8.85
N LEU A 65 8.38 3.32 -7.82
CA LEU A 65 8.29 4.77 -7.62
C LEU A 65 9.53 5.31 -6.89
N PHE A 66 9.84 4.86 -5.67
CA PHE A 66 10.98 5.36 -4.89
C PHE A 66 12.15 4.37 -4.75
N ILE A 67 11.97 3.18 -5.30
CA ILE A 67 13.00 2.15 -5.44
C ILE A 67 12.72 1.35 -6.70
N PHE A 68 13.61 1.48 -7.68
CA PHE A 68 13.35 1.01 -9.03
C PHE A 68 13.71 -0.46 -9.23
N GLU A 69 12.75 -1.23 -9.74
CA GLU A 69 12.96 -2.58 -10.25
C GLU A 69 12.85 -2.60 -11.78
N PRO A 70 13.95 -2.88 -12.51
CA PRO A 70 13.96 -2.76 -13.98
C PRO A 70 12.89 -3.59 -14.71
N TRP A 71 12.46 -4.71 -14.11
CA TRP A 71 11.45 -5.59 -14.69
C TRP A 71 10.03 -5.00 -14.65
N ILE A 72 9.73 -4.11 -13.69
CA ILE A 72 8.40 -3.48 -13.56
C ILE A 72 8.14 -2.55 -14.73
N SER A 73 9.13 -1.75 -15.12
CA SER A 73 9.00 -0.86 -16.27
C SER A 73 10.33 -0.61 -16.96
N SER A 74 10.57 -1.39 -18.02
CA SER A 74 11.80 -1.29 -18.80
C SER A 74 11.91 0.03 -19.59
N SER A 75 10.79 0.55 -20.11
CA SER A 75 10.77 1.83 -20.83
C SER A 75 11.05 3.00 -19.90
N GLU A 76 10.51 2.97 -18.69
CA GLU A 76 10.77 3.97 -17.67
C GLU A 76 12.22 3.94 -17.20
N TRP A 77 12.77 2.74 -16.99
CA TRP A 77 14.17 2.54 -16.66
C TRP A 77 15.13 3.03 -17.76
N ALA A 78 14.74 2.85 -19.02
CA ALA A 78 15.48 3.43 -20.14
C ALA A 78 15.36 4.96 -20.17
N ALA A 79 14.20 5.53 -19.80
CA ALA A 79 13.98 6.96 -19.75
C ALA A 79 14.72 7.67 -18.61
N THR A 80 14.99 7.00 -17.48
CA THR A 80 15.99 7.48 -16.49
C THR A 80 17.43 7.35 -17.01
N GLY A 81 17.60 6.73 -18.17
CA GLY A 81 18.87 6.46 -18.84
C GLY A 81 19.60 5.25 -18.27
N CYS A 82 18.99 4.49 -17.37
CA CYS A 82 19.59 3.39 -16.64
C CYS A 82 19.49 2.05 -17.38
N GLU A 83 19.15 2.05 -18.68
CA GLU A 83 19.07 0.84 -19.49
C GLU A 83 20.32 -0.04 -19.34
N GLY A 84 20.08 -1.35 -19.14
CA GLY A 84 21.14 -2.34 -18.94
C GLY A 84 21.81 -2.32 -17.56
N GLN A 85 21.37 -1.45 -16.64
CA GLN A 85 21.81 -1.47 -15.25
C GLN A 85 20.87 -2.33 -14.41
N ASN A 86 21.43 -3.04 -13.42
CA ASN A 86 20.67 -3.99 -12.61
C ASN A 86 19.93 -3.32 -11.45
N SER A 87 20.40 -2.17 -10.96
CA SER A 87 19.82 -1.48 -9.80
C SER A 87 20.06 0.03 -9.85
N GLU A 88 19.40 0.79 -8.97
CA GLU A 88 19.64 2.23 -8.80
C GLU A 88 21.11 2.52 -8.49
N PHE A 89 21.74 1.70 -7.65
CA PHE A 89 23.14 1.86 -7.30
C PHE A 89 24.06 1.73 -8.50
N ASP A 90 23.88 0.67 -9.29
CA ASP A 90 24.65 0.46 -10.52
C ASP A 90 24.42 1.61 -11.51
N CYS A 91 23.19 2.12 -11.58
CA CYS A 91 22.88 3.25 -12.45
C CYS A 91 23.60 4.53 -12.02
N VAL A 92 23.52 4.93 -10.76
CA VAL A 92 24.16 6.17 -10.28
C VAL A 92 25.68 6.07 -10.39
N MET A 93 26.25 4.90 -10.07
CA MET A 93 27.69 4.66 -10.23
C MET A 93 28.14 4.85 -11.68
N ASN A 94 27.39 4.29 -12.65
CA ASN A 94 27.77 4.36 -14.06
C ASN A 94 27.44 5.71 -14.73
N LYS A 95 26.38 6.39 -14.29
CA LYS A 95 25.96 7.68 -14.86
C LYS A 95 26.68 8.89 -14.27
N GLY A 96 27.05 8.81 -13.01
CA GLY A 96 27.44 9.97 -12.21
C GLY A 96 26.24 10.67 -11.55
N GLN A 97 26.51 11.23 -10.38
CA GLN A 97 25.51 11.75 -9.43
C GLN A 97 24.56 12.77 -10.04
N ASP A 98 25.06 13.91 -10.55
CA ASP A 98 24.20 15.02 -10.99
C ASP A 98 23.21 14.63 -12.11
N THR A 99 23.64 13.76 -13.02
CA THR A 99 22.80 13.26 -14.11
C THR A 99 21.76 12.27 -13.60
N ALA A 100 22.16 11.35 -12.72
CA ALA A 100 21.23 10.42 -12.12
C ALA A 100 20.17 11.15 -11.28
N ASP A 101 20.58 12.10 -10.43
CA ASP A 101 19.66 12.91 -9.61
C ASP A 101 18.62 13.62 -10.48
N THR A 102 19.06 14.29 -11.56
CA THR A 102 18.14 14.97 -12.50
C THR A 102 17.11 13.99 -13.10
N ASN A 103 17.55 12.79 -13.47
CA ASN A 103 16.71 11.81 -14.13
C ASN A 103 15.74 11.12 -13.17
N PHE A 104 16.19 10.73 -11.97
CA PHE A 104 15.34 10.15 -10.95
C PHE A 104 14.31 11.15 -10.43
N GLN A 105 14.68 12.43 -10.29
CA GLN A 105 13.73 13.50 -9.97
C GLN A 105 12.66 13.69 -11.06
N ALA A 106 13.00 13.52 -12.33
CA ALA A 106 12.02 13.54 -13.41
C ALA A 106 11.09 12.31 -13.35
N HIS A 107 11.63 11.14 -13.00
CA HIS A 107 10.88 9.90 -12.81
C HIS A 107 9.87 9.99 -11.66
N TRP A 108 10.30 10.43 -10.46
CA TRP A 108 9.44 10.59 -9.29
C TRP A 108 8.23 11.50 -9.54
N ARG A 109 8.37 12.51 -10.40
CA ARG A 109 7.24 13.41 -10.78
C ARG A 109 6.21 12.76 -11.69
N ARG A 110 6.60 11.79 -12.51
CA ARG A 110 5.81 11.40 -13.69
C ARG A 110 5.33 9.96 -13.68
N PHE A 111 6.06 9.05 -13.02
CA PHE A 111 5.78 7.61 -13.12
C PHE A 111 4.45 7.25 -12.47
N ILE A 112 4.26 7.63 -11.21
CA ILE A 112 2.98 7.57 -10.50
C ILE A 112 2.75 8.95 -9.90
N ASN A 113 1.61 9.58 -10.19
CA ASN A 113 1.32 10.96 -9.78
C ASN A 113 -0.11 11.13 -9.25
N GLU A 114 -0.52 12.38 -9.01
CA GLU A 114 -1.84 12.71 -8.48
C GLU A 114 -3.01 12.13 -9.32
N THR A 115 -2.83 11.99 -10.63
CA THR A 115 -3.84 11.39 -11.51
C THR A 115 -4.06 9.92 -11.17
N ASP A 116 -2.97 9.18 -10.92
CA ASP A 116 -3.03 7.77 -10.50
C ASP A 116 -3.73 7.62 -9.14
N LEU A 117 -3.48 8.52 -8.19
CA LEU A 117 -4.17 8.51 -6.90
C LEU A 117 -5.69 8.72 -7.06
N ASN A 118 -6.14 9.58 -7.99
CA ASN A 118 -7.56 9.73 -8.29
C ASN A 118 -8.16 8.46 -8.90
N GLU A 119 -7.40 7.79 -9.77
CA GLU A 119 -7.82 6.55 -10.41
C GLU A 119 -7.92 5.41 -9.39
N MET A 120 -6.96 5.27 -8.49
CA MET A 120 -7.00 4.33 -7.37
C MET A 120 -8.28 4.50 -6.51
N ILE A 121 -8.64 5.75 -6.16
CA ILE A 121 -9.89 6.03 -5.45
C ILE A 121 -11.11 5.62 -6.28
N SER A 122 -11.08 5.85 -7.59
CA SER A 122 -12.17 5.43 -8.49
C SER A 122 -12.35 3.91 -8.57
N TYR A 123 -11.32 3.14 -8.18
CA TYR A 123 -11.34 1.69 -8.06
C TYR A 123 -11.67 1.20 -6.64
N ASN A 124 -12.14 2.09 -5.76
CA ASN A 124 -12.42 1.81 -4.35
C ASN A 124 -11.21 1.28 -3.56
N LEU A 125 -9.98 1.60 -3.98
CA LEU A 125 -8.79 1.35 -3.19
C LEU A 125 -8.70 2.36 -2.03
N ASN A 126 -8.22 1.89 -0.88
CA ASN A 126 -8.13 2.69 0.35
C ASN A 126 -6.73 2.73 0.95
N THR A 127 -5.80 1.92 0.46
CA THR A 127 -4.43 1.81 0.99
C THR A 127 -3.39 1.89 -0.11
N ILE A 128 -2.26 2.52 0.18
CA ILE A 128 -1.05 2.43 -0.63
C ILE A 128 0.12 1.97 0.24
N ARG A 129 0.94 1.05 -0.28
CA ARG A 129 2.24 0.68 0.30
C ARG A 129 3.34 1.31 -0.55
N ILE A 130 4.25 2.03 0.09
CA ILE A 130 5.30 2.80 -0.57
C ILE A 130 6.67 2.20 -0.19
N PRO A 131 7.26 1.40 -1.10
CA PRO A 131 8.63 0.92 -0.98
C PRO A 131 9.65 2.06 -0.96
N LEU A 132 10.50 2.15 0.08
CA LEU A 132 11.52 3.18 0.25
C LEU A 132 12.92 2.58 0.47
N GLY A 133 13.93 3.18 -0.13
CA GLY A 133 15.33 2.88 0.17
C GLY A 133 15.87 3.71 1.33
N TYR A 134 16.80 3.15 2.12
CA TYR A 134 17.45 3.88 3.21
C TYR A 134 18.16 5.16 2.74
N TRP A 135 18.58 5.22 1.46
CA TRP A 135 19.21 6.39 0.85
C TRP A 135 18.31 7.62 0.75
N LEU A 136 17.00 7.47 0.98
CA LEU A 136 16.08 8.59 1.16
C LEU A 136 16.58 9.55 2.26
N LYS A 137 17.21 9.02 3.31
CA LYS A 137 17.98 9.82 4.27
C LYS A 137 19.40 9.98 3.74
N GLU A 138 19.62 10.98 2.90
CA GLU A 138 20.90 11.21 2.22
C GLU A 138 22.11 11.30 3.17
N SER A 139 21.89 11.76 4.41
CA SER A 139 22.94 11.83 5.43
C SER A 139 23.43 10.48 5.95
N LEU A 140 22.68 9.39 5.71
CA LEU A 140 23.12 8.03 5.99
C LEU A 140 23.99 7.46 4.88
N VAL A 141 23.95 8.01 3.67
CA VAL A 141 24.63 7.45 2.50
C VAL A 141 26.12 7.76 2.59
N ASP A 142 26.93 6.71 2.60
CA ASP A 142 28.37 6.77 2.71
C ASP A 142 29.00 7.21 1.38
N SER A 143 30.24 7.70 1.40
CA SER A 143 30.91 8.16 0.17
C SER A 143 31.17 7.06 -0.88
N SER A 144 31.09 5.79 -0.48
CA SER A 144 31.20 4.62 -1.37
C SER A 144 29.87 4.17 -1.94
N GLU A 145 28.77 4.78 -1.50
CA GLU A 145 27.42 4.42 -1.90
C GLU A 145 26.87 5.42 -2.91
N HIS A 146 26.20 4.90 -3.93
CA HIS A 146 25.76 5.68 -5.07
C HIS A 146 24.24 5.55 -5.19
N PHE A 147 23.49 6.59 -4.84
CA PHE A 147 22.03 6.56 -4.90
C PHE A 147 21.47 7.89 -5.37
N PRO A 148 20.28 7.91 -5.98
CA PRO A 148 19.65 9.15 -6.41
C PRO A 148 19.25 10.02 -5.21
N LYS A 149 19.39 11.33 -5.37
CA LYS A 149 19.14 12.34 -4.33
C LYS A 149 17.95 13.23 -4.64
N GLY A 150 17.36 13.77 -3.57
CA GLY A 150 16.19 14.66 -3.57
C GLY A 150 14.86 13.95 -3.36
N GLY A 151 14.84 12.64 -3.10
CA GLY A 151 13.61 11.84 -3.03
C GLY A 151 12.62 12.25 -1.95
N LEU A 152 13.10 12.82 -0.83
CA LEU A 152 12.24 13.21 0.30
C LEU A 152 11.20 14.27 -0.07
N ASP A 153 11.58 15.25 -0.89
CA ASP A 153 10.66 16.33 -1.29
C ASP A 153 9.51 15.76 -2.12
N TYR A 154 9.80 14.81 -3.02
CA TYR A 154 8.78 14.14 -3.84
C TYR A 154 7.92 13.19 -3.01
N LEU A 155 8.52 12.47 -2.06
CA LEU A 155 7.75 11.65 -1.12
C LEU A 155 6.79 12.52 -0.30
N THR A 156 7.26 13.64 0.24
CA THR A 156 6.44 14.55 1.05
C THR A 156 5.26 15.08 0.24
N GLU A 157 5.51 15.56 -0.98
CA GLU A 157 4.44 16.03 -1.89
C GLU A 157 3.45 14.91 -2.21
N PHE A 158 3.94 13.73 -2.60
CA PHE A 158 3.11 12.59 -2.98
C PHE A 158 2.25 12.06 -1.82
N VAL A 159 2.84 11.91 -0.63
CA VAL A 159 2.13 11.48 0.59
C VAL A 159 1.11 12.52 1.01
N GLY A 160 1.39 13.82 0.81
CA GLY A 160 0.41 14.89 0.99
C GLY A 160 -0.83 14.70 0.10
N TRP A 161 -0.63 14.46 -1.19
CA TRP A 161 -1.73 14.19 -2.13
C TRP A 161 -2.51 12.91 -1.78
N ALA A 162 -1.83 11.87 -1.30
CA ALA A 162 -2.47 10.64 -0.86
C ALA A 162 -3.30 10.87 0.43
N SER A 163 -2.75 11.64 1.37
CA SER A 163 -3.44 12.02 2.61
C SER A 163 -4.68 12.89 2.33
N ASP A 164 -4.62 13.80 1.35
CA ASP A 164 -5.77 14.63 0.92
C ASP A 164 -6.95 13.78 0.41
N ARG A 165 -6.65 12.58 -0.08
CA ARG A 165 -7.62 11.61 -0.61
C ARG A 165 -8.07 10.57 0.40
N GLY A 166 -7.51 10.60 1.62
CA GLY A 166 -7.89 9.66 2.68
C GLY A 166 -7.28 8.28 2.56
N PHE A 167 -6.20 8.10 1.78
CA PHE A 167 -5.48 6.84 1.76
C PHE A 167 -4.89 6.52 3.14
N TYR A 168 -4.98 5.26 3.55
CA TYR A 168 -4.09 4.70 4.57
C TYR A 168 -2.73 4.42 3.94
N ILE A 169 -1.66 4.88 4.56
CA ILE A 169 -0.32 4.82 3.97
C ILE A 169 0.58 3.92 4.81
N ILE A 170 1.15 2.92 4.16
CA ILE A 170 2.20 2.05 4.68
C ILE A 170 3.52 2.53 4.06
N LEU A 171 4.44 2.99 4.89
CA LEU A 171 5.82 3.23 4.47
C LEU A 171 6.64 1.98 4.75
N ASP A 172 7.48 1.56 3.81
CA ASP A 172 8.24 0.33 3.94
C ASP A 172 9.74 0.57 3.70
N LEU A 173 10.57 0.12 4.64
CA LEU A 173 12.03 0.05 4.44
C LEU A 173 12.35 -1.10 3.48
N HIS A 174 12.15 -0.84 2.20
CA HIS A 174 12.26 -1.82 1.13
C HIS A 174 13.71 -2.13 0.76
N GLY A 175 14.58 -1.11 0.79
CA GLY A 175 16.02 -1.25 0.59
C GLY A 175 16.79 -0.93 1.87
N ALA A 176 17.27 -1.95 2.58
CA ALA A 176 18.03 -1.77 3.81
C ALA A 176 19.52 -1.51 3.56
N PRO A 177 20.25 -0.82 4.48
CA PRO A 177 21.69 -0.59 4.36
C PRO A 177 22.46 -1.90 4.15
N GLY A 178 23.32 -1.92 3.14
CA GLY A 178 24.12 -3.09 2.77
C GLY A 178 23.36 -4.23 2.07
N ALA A 179 22.09 -4.05 1.70
CA ALA A 179 21.22 -5.05 1.08
C ALA A 179 20.91 -6.28 1.97
N GLN A 180 19.62 -6.49 2.20
CA GLN A 180 19.09 -7.60 2.99
C GLN A 180 18.91 -8.89 2.19
N GLN A 181 19.00 -8.80 0.86
CA GLN A 181 18.93 -9.90 -0.10
C GLN A 181 20.05 -9.79 -1.14
N THR A 182 20.48 -10.91 -1.70
CA THR A 182 21.49 -10.91 -2.77
C THR A 182 20.85 -10.81 -4.13
N LYS A 183 21.43 -10.02 -5.04
CA LYS A 183 21.03 -9.96 -6.45
C LYS A 183 19.54 -9.63 -6.64
N GLN A 184 19.04 -8.73 -5.80
CA GLN A 184 17.66 -8.26 -5.86
C GLN A 184 17.64 -6.75 -6.09
N PRO A 185 17.09 -6.27 -7.23
CA PRO A 185 17.05 -4.84 -7.54
C PRO A 185 16.22 -4.04 -6.53
N PHE A 186 15.20 -4.66 -5.93
CA PHE A 186 14.36 -4.06 -4.89
C PHE A 186 15.13 -3.70 -3.61
N THR A 187 16.37 -4.14 -3.44
CA THR A 187 17.22 -3.67 -2.33
C THR A 187 17.95 -2.36 -2.65
N GLY A 188 17.78 -1.85 -3.87
CA GLY A 188 18.52 -0.71 -4.43
C GLY A 188 19.91 -1.04 -4.96
N GLN A 189 20.43 -2.22 -4.62
CA GLN A 189 21.79 -2.66 -4.94
C GLN A 189 21.75 -4.11 -5.41
N TYR A 190 22.25 -4.39 -6.61
CA TYR A 190 22.34 -5.77 -7.09
C TYR A 190 23.56 -6.52 -6.49
N ALA A 191 23.64 -6.55 -5.15
CA ALA A 191 24.80 -7.01 -4.40
C ALA A 191 24.99 -8.53 -4.46
N ASP A 192 26.22 -9.00 -4.64
CA ASP A 192 26.56 -10.43 -4.65
C ASP A 192 26.45 -11.10 -3.26
N THR A 193 26.52 -10.32 -2.19
CA THR A 193 26.43 -10.80 -0.79
C THR A 193 25.58 -9.86 0.03
N VAL A 194 24.87 -10.41 1.03
CA VAL A 194 24.14 -9.58 1.99
C VAL A 194 25.11 -8.85 2.92
N GLY A 195 24.86 -7.56 3.12
CA GLY A 195 25.59 -6.71 4.05
C GLY A 195 24.73 -6.25 5.22
N PHE A 196 23.41 -6.48 5.21
CA PHE A 196 22.50 -5.93 6.22
C PHE A 196 22.68 -6.50 7.64
N TYR A 197 22.94 -7.81 7.77
CA TYR A 197 22.85 -8.54 9.04
C TYR A 197 24.06 -8.35 9.98
N ASN A 198 24.28 -7.12 10.45
CA ASN A 198 25.29 -6.78 11.46
C ASN A 198 24.96 -5.45 12.15
N ASP A 199 25.55 -5.22 13.32
CA ASP A 199 25.30 -4.03 14.16
C ASP A 199 25.46 -2.70 13.42
N TYR A 200 26.44 -2.59 12.50
CA TYR A 200 26.69 -1.34 11.79
C TYR A 200 25.51 -0.99 10.86
N ASN A 201 25.07 -1.93 10.02
CA ASN A 201 23.94 -1.68 9.12
C ASN A 201 22.58 -1.71 9.82
N TYR A 202 22.42 -2.48 10.91
CA TYR A 202 21.26 -2.37 11.79
C TYR A 202 21.11 -0.98 12.40
N ASN A 203 22.20 -0.40 12.92
CA ASN A 203 22.14 0.95 13.49
C ASN A 203 21.78 2.00 12.43
N ARG A 204 22.27 1.87 11.19
CA ARG A 204 21.88 2.76 10.08
C ARG A 204 20.39 2.64 9.73
N ALA A 205 19.86 1.42 9.71
CA ALA A 205 18.43 1.19 9.48
C ALA A 205 17.57 1.72 10.63
N ILE A 206 18.01 1.55 11.88
CA ILE A 206 17.32 2.11 13.05
C ILE A 206 17.34 3.65 13.01
N GLU A 207 18.47 4.27 12.67
CA GLU A 207 18.56 5.73 12.50
C GLU A 207 17.63 6.23 11.38
N TRP A 208 17.47 5.46 10.30
CA TRP A 208 16.49 5.76 9.26
C TRP A 208 15.05 5.68 9.78
N LEU A 209 14.71 4.64 10.55
CA LEU A 209 13.39 4.45 11.15
C LEU A 209 13.05 5.57 12.15
N GLU A 210 14.00 5.94 13.01
CA GLU A 210 13.83 7.07 13.92
C GLU A 210 13.53 8.37 13.16
N TRP A 211 14.30 8.62 12.10
CA TRP A 211 14.17 9.81 11.27
C TRP A 211 12.84 9.89 10.53
N ILE A 212 12.40 8.81 9.86
CA ILE A 212 11.15 8.84 9.11
C ILE A 212 9.93 8.90 10.05
N VAL A 213 10.00 8.25 11.23
CA VAL A 213 8.93 8.33 12.23
C VAL A 213 8.81 9.73 12.82
N ASP A 214 9.93 10.42 13.05
CA ASP A 214 9.91 11.83 13.47
C ASP A 214 9.21 12.70 12.41
N ILE A 215 9.55 12.54 11.12
CA ILE A 215 8.88 13.23 10.00
C ILE A 215 7.37 12.93 10.00
N VAL A 216 6.99 11.65 10.09
CA VAL A 216 5.60 11.19 10.06
C VAL A 216 4.74 11.77 11.19
N HIS A 217 5.34 12.12 12.33
CA HIS A 217 4.64 12.73 13.45
C HIS A 217 4.73 14.27 13.48
N THR A 218 5.64 14.88 12.71
CA THR A 218 5.89 16.33 12.74
C THR A 218 5.54 17.06 11.45
N THR A 219 5.19 16.34 10.38
CA THR A 219 4.91 16.89 9.04
C THR A 219 3.48 16.53 8.61
N ASP A 220 2.64 17.53 8.32
CA ASP A 220 1.19 17.37 8.10
C ASP A 220 0.84 16.56 6.84
N GLU A 221 1.70 16.61 5.83
CA GLU A 221 1.57 15.81 4.61
C GLU A 221 1.49 14.31 4.93
N TYR A 222 2.17 13.86 6.00
CA TYR A 222 2.25 12.46 6.44
C TYR A 222 1.14 12.03 7.40
N ARG A 223 0.12 12.86 7.64
CA ARG A 223 -0.94 12.63 8.64
C ARG A 223 -1.71 11.31 8.51
N ASN A 224 -1.77 10.70 7.31
CA ASN A 224 -2.42 9.40 7.12
C ASN A 224 -1.43 8.21 7.03
N VAL A 225 -0.15 8.43 7.31
CA VAL A 225 0.78 7.32 7.53
C VAL A 225 0.42 6.66 8.85
N GLY A 226 -0.06 5.42 8.76
CA GLY A 226 -0.50 4.64 9.91
C GLY A 226 0.39 3.43 10.21
N MET A 227 1.29 3.06 9.29
CA MET A 227 2.15 1.89 9.42
C MET A 227 3.54 2.15 8.84
N ILE A 228 4.55 1.59 9.52
CA ILE A 228 5.94 1.55 9.08
C ILE A 228 6.42 0.10 9.10
N GLU A 229 6.93 -0.40 7.98
CA GLU A 229 7.54 -1.72 7.87
C GLU A 229 9.05 -1.65 8.13
N LEU A 230 9.52 -2.51 9.04
CA LEU A 230 10.89 -2.45 9.55
C LEU A 230 11.94 -2.86 8.51
N VAL A 231 11.63 -3.84 7.65
CA VAL A 231 12.46 -4.27 6.53
C VAL A 231 11.67 -5.23 5.64
N ASN A 232 11.66 -4.95 4.34
CA ASN A 232 11.07 -5.83 3.33
C ASN A 232 11.92 -7.09 3.09
N GLU A 233 11.25 -8.25 2.98
CA GLU A 233 11.83 -9.51 2.49
C GLU A 233 13.25 -9.84 2.99
N PRO A 234 13.52 -9.89 4.31
CA PRO A 234 14.80 -10.39 4.82
C PRO A 234 15.02 -11.85 4.41
N LEU A 235 16.20 -12.41 4.64
CA LEU A 235 16.49 -13.79 4.27
C LEU A 235 15.51 -14.76 4.95
N ASN A 236 14.86 -15.62 4.18
CA ASN A 236 13.80 -16.48 4.68
C ASN A 236 14.30 -17.82 5.27
N TRP A 237 15.56 -18.22 5.07
CA TRP A 237 16.06 -19.53 5.54
C TRP A 237 17.57 -19.53 5.85
N ASP A 238 18.10 -18.45 6.42
CA ASP A 238 19.52 -18.30 6.77
C ASP A 238 19.75 -18.13 8.29
N ASN A 239 20.89 -18.59 8.81
CA ASN A 239 21.25 -18.36 10.22
C ASN A 239 21.42 -16.88 10.55
N ALA A 240 21.74 -16.04 9.56
CA ALA A 240 21.88 -14.59 9.70
C ALA A 240 20.60 -13.92 10.23
N VAL A 241 19.42 -14.50 9.99
CA VAL A 241 18.17 -13.92 10.51
C VAL A 241 17.93 -14.17 12.00
N GLY A 242 18.77 -14.96 12.68
CA GLY A 242 18.75 -15.01 14.14
C GLY A 242 19.00 -13.62 14.75
N THR A 243 20.01 -12.90 14.24
CA THR A 243 20.33 -11.56 14.75
C THR A 243 19.32 -10.49 14.34
N LEU A 244 18.59 -10.73 13.25
CA LEU A 244 17.47 -9.90 12.85
C LEU A 244 16.40 -9.89 13.96
N ARG A 245 16.05 -11.09 14.46
CA ARG A 245 15.01 -11.25 15.48
C ARG A 245 15.49 -10.87 16.88
N ASP A 246 16.71 -11.23 17.27
CA ASP A 246 17.21 -11.00 18.64
C ASP A 246 17.76 -9.60 18.88
N THR A 247 18.16 -8.89 17.81
CA THR A 247 18.86 -7.59 17.91
C THR A 247 18.13 -6.52 17.12
N PHE A 248 17.92 -6.69 15.81
CA PHE A 248 17.36 -5.61 14.98
C PHE A 248 15.91 -5.28 15.36
N TYR A 249 14.99 -6.25 15.36
CA TYR A 249 13.57 -5.98 15.65
C TYR A 249 13.33 -5.36 17.04
N PRO A 250 13.92 -5.86 18.15
CA PRO A 250 13.73 -5.24 19.46
C PRO A 250 14.28 -3.82 19.53
N ASN A 251 15.44 -3.56 18.92
CA ASN A 251 16.05 -2.24 18.92
C ASN A 251 15.28 -1.25 18.03
N ALA A 252 14.84 -1.67 16.85
CA ALA A 252 14.01 -0.87 15.95
C ALA A 252 12.65 -0.54 16.58
N TYR A 253 11.96 -1.52 17.16
CA TYR A 253 10.69 -1.30 17.87
C TYR A 253 10.86 -0.26 18.98
N LYS A 254 11.89 -0.44 19.83
CA LYS A 254 12.17 0.48 20.93
C LYS A 254 12.52 1.89 20.44
N ALA A 255 13.30 2.01 19.36
CA ALA A 255 13.68 3.29 18.78
C ALA A 255 12.46 4.07 18.30
N ILE A 256 11.57 3.42 17.54
CA ILE A 256 10.29 4.01 17.08
C ILE A 256 9.45 4.49 18.28
N ARG A 257 9.25 3.62 19.28
CA ARG A 257 8.48 4.00 20.48
C ARG A 257 9.14 5.14 21.25
N THR A 258 10.46 5.21 21.28
CA THR A 258 11.20 6.31 21.93
C THR A 258 10.96 7.64 21.22
N ILE A 259 10.94 7.67 19.88
CA ILE A 259 10.58 8.88 19.12
C ILE A 259 9.14 9.30 19.43
N GLU A 260 8.19 8.36 19.40
CA GLU A 260 6.78 8.65 19.71
C GLU A 260 6.59 9.16 21.14
N ASP A 261 7.30 8.59 22.12
CA ASP A 261 7.29 9.05 23.52
C ASP A 261 7.87 10.48 23.64
N ASN A 262 8.99 10.75 22.98
CA ASN A 262 9.64 12.06 23.00
C ASN A 262 8.76 13.15 22.39
N LEU A 263 8.01 12.81 21.34
CA LEU A 263 7.03 13.69 20.70
C LEU A 263 5.68 13.74 21.44
N SER A 264 5.52 12.97 22.52
CA SER A 264 4.27 12.84 23.28
C SER A 264 3.07 12.43 22.42
N VAL A 265 3.29 11.55 21.44
CA VAL A 265 2.25 11.00 20.58
C VAL A 265 1.22 10.26 21.44
N ASN A 266 -0.05 10.60 21.27
CA ASN A 266 -1.13 9.90 21.98
C ASN A 266 -1.09 8.41 21.64
N SER A 267 -1.43 7.55 22.59
CA SER A 267 -1.41 6.10 22.35
C SER A 267 -2.30 5.65 21.18
N ALA A 268 -3.38 6.38 20.88
CA ALA A 268 -4.27 6.12 19.75
C ALA A 268 -3.71 6.58 18.39
N ASP A 269 -2.68 7.44 18.40
CA ASP A 269 -2.05 8.02 17.20
C ASP A 269 -0.68 7.39 16.91
N ARG A 270 -0.28 6.36 17.68
CA ARG A 270 0.97 5.64 17.42
C ARG A 270 0.88 4.81 16.15
N LEU A 271 2.01 4.68 15.48
CA LEU A 271 2.15 3.87 14.28
C LEU A 271 2.05 2.38 14.61
N HIS A 272 1.45 1.65 13.68
CA HIS A 272 1.65 0.22 13.58
C HIS A 272 3.08 -0.05 13.12
N ILE A 273 3.77 -0.95 13.81
CA ILE A 273 5.13 -1.40 13.46
C ILE A 273 4.99 -2.76 12.79
N GLN A 274 5.25 -2.79 11.49
CA GLN A 274 5.10 -3.98 10.66
C GLN A 274 6.42 -4.72 10.51
N MET A 275 6.36 -6.05 10.60
CA MET A 275 7.47 -6.97 10.35
C MET A 275 6.99 -8.09 9.43
N MET A 276 7.89 -8.72 8.68
CA MET A 276 7.54 -9.94 7.96
C MET A 276 7.05 -11.02 8.94
N SER A 277 5.95 -11.66 8.58
CA SER A 277 5.30 -12.73 9.34
C SER A 277 6.16 -13.99 9.39
N SER A 278 5.83 -14.89 10.30
CA SER A 278 6.45 -16.22 10.39
C SER A 278 6.32 -17.02 9.09
N LEU A 279 5.30 -16.75 8.27
CA LEU A 279 5.08 -17.44 6.99
C LEU A 279 6.11 -17.07 5.92
N TRP A 280 6.75 -15.90 6.03
CA TRP A 280 7.84 -15.49 5.16
C TRP A 280 9.05 -16.45 5.28
N GLY A 281 9.29 -16.99 6.48
CA GLY A 281 10.33 -17.98 6.76
C GLY A 281 11.44 -17.48 7.69
N SER A 282 11.58 -16.17 7.90
CA SER A 282 12.63 -15.59 8.77
C SER A 282 12.46 -15.86 10.27
N GLY A 283 11.51 -16.72 10.67
CA GLY A 283 11.16 -17.09 12.04
C GLY A 283 10.17 -16.13 12.72
N ASN A 284 9.89 -16.35 14.00
CA ASN A 284 8.87 -15.60 14.73
C ASN A 284 9.33 -14.15 15.02
N PRO A 285 8.76 -13.12 14.36
CA PRO A 285 9.25 -11.74 14.44
C PRO A 285 9.15 -11.13 15.85
N VAL A 286 8.31 -11.69 16.73
CA VAL A 286 8.13 -11.17 18.10
C VAL A 286 8.78 -12.03 19.17
N GLU A 287 9.58 -13.03 18.79
CA GLU A 287 10.25 -13.98 19.70
C GLU A 287 11.04 -13.29 20.83
N HIS A 288 11.62 -12.12 20.52
CA HIS A 288 12.49 -11.37 21.44
C HIS A 288 11.96 -9.96 21.77
N LEU A 289 10.68 -9.68 21.49
CA LEU A 289 10.06 -8.40 21.86
C LEU A 289 9.47 -8.46 23.28
N ASP A 290 9.74 -7.43 24.08
CA ASP A 290 9.12 -7.25 25.40
C ASP A 290 7.70 -6.65 25.33
N ASP A 291 7.38 -5.97 24.21
CA ASP A 291 6.08 -5.36 23.91
C ASP A 291 5.71 -5.60 22.44
N THR A 292 4.47 -5.99 22.20
CA THR A 292 3.90 -6.22 20.87
C THR A 292 2.73 -5.28 20.56
N THR A 293 2.57 -4.21 21.35
CA THR A 293 1.50 -3.24 21.14
C THR A 293 1.66 -2.57 19.78
N PHE A 294 0.57 -2.55 19.00
CA PHE A 294 0.52 -2.12 17.60
C PHE A 294 1.56 -2.78 16.69
N THR A 295 1.99 -4.03 16.94
CA THR A 295 2.65 -4.80 15.87
C THR A 295 1.63 -5.20 14.81
N ALA A 296 2.07 -5.25 13.56
CA ALA A 296 1.35 -5.87 12.45
C ALA A 296 2.33 -6.77 11.69
N PHE A 297 1.83 -7.68 10.86
CA PHE A 297 2.68 -8.64 10.16
C PHE A 297 2.41 -8.64 8.66
N ASP A 298 3.47 -8.60 7.85
CA ASP A 298 3.36 -8.72 6.40
C ASP A 298 3.55 -10.18 5.96
N ASP A 299 2.77 -10.61 4.99
CA ASP A 299 2.99 -11.84 4.26
C ASP A 299 2.95 -11.59 2.75
N HIS A 300 3.94 -12.14 2.07
CA HIS A 300 4.04 -12.07 0.62
C HIS A 300 3.61 -13.40 0.01
N ARG A 301 2.49 -13.39 -0.72
CA ARG A 301 1.85 -14.59 -1.22
C ARG A 301 1.84 -14.65 -2.74
N TYR A 302 2.91 -15.23 -3.29
CA TYR A 302 3.04 -15.46 -4.73
C TYR A 302 2.87 -16.95 -5.09
N PHE A 303 1.80 -17.28 -5.82
CA PHE A 303 1.59 -18.64 -6.34
C PHE A 303 2.60 -19.00 -7.44
N LYS A 304 3.12 -18.01 -8.17
CA LYS A 304 4.15 -18.15 -9.21
C LYS A 304 5.33 -19.02 -8.79
N TRP A 305 5.77 -18.93 -7.53
CA TRP A 305 6.92 -19.65 -7.01
C TRP A 305 6.55 -20.75 -6.00
N ASP A 306 5.26 -20.98 -5.75
CA ASP A 306 4.80 -22.02 -4.84
C ASP A 306 4.74 -23.39 -5.53
N THR A 307 5.84 -24.12 -5.43
CA THR A 307 5.96 -25.48 -5.99
C THR A 307 5.14 -26.54 -5.25
N SER A 308 4.50 -26.20 -4.14
CA SER A 308 3.65 -27.14 -3.39
C SER A 308 2.24 -27.28 -3.98
N ILE A 309 1.85 -26.36 -4.87
CA ILE A 309 0.54 -26.32 -5.52
C ILE A 309 0.65 -26.92 -6.91
N GLU A 310 -0.29 -27.81 -7.26
CA GLU A 310 -0.41 -28.28 -8.64
C GLU A 310 -0.71 -27.10 -9.58
N VAL A 311 0.04 -27.01 -10.69
CA VAL A 311 -0.12 -25.95 -11.69
C VAL A 311 -1.35 -26.23 -12.55
N SER A 312 -2.51 -25.80 -12.06
CA SER A 312 -3.79 -25.85 -12.78
C SER A 312 -4.73 -24.75 -12.30
N HIS A 313 -5.68 -24.34 -13.14
CA HIS A 313 -6.70 -23.36 -12.74
C HIS A 313 -7.51 -23.80 -11.51
N ASP A 314 -7.92 -25.06 -11.47
CA ASP A 314 -8.74 -25.61 -10.39
C ASP A 314 -7.96 -25.64 -9.06
N SER A 315 -6.69 -26.05 -9.11
CA SER A 315 -5.82 -26.11 -7.93
C SER A 315 -5.51 -24.70 -7.40
N TYR A 316 -5.34 -23.70 -8.28
CA TYR A 316 -5.09 -22.33 -7.87
C TYR A 316 -6.30 -21.70 -7.19
N ILE A 317 -7.51 -21.84 -7.77
CA ILE A 317 -8.75 -21.34 -7.15
C ILE A 317 -9.01 -22.05 -5.81
N SER A 318 -8.96 -23.38 -5.79
CA SER A 318 -9.28 -24.16 -4.58
C SER A 318 -8.28 -23.94 -3.45
N THR A 319 -6.99 -23.81 -3.76
CA THR A 319 -5.97 -23.48 -2.77
C THR A 319 -6.19 -22.08 -2.21
N SER A 320 -6.39 -21.08 -3.07
CA SER A 320 -6.68 -19.70 -2.63
C SER A 320 -7.87 -19.65 -1.68
N CYS A 321 -8.98 -20.36 -1.98
CA CYS A 321 -10.16 -20.40 -1.12
C CYS A 321 -9.93 -20.90 0.33
N SER A 322 -8.79 -21.55 0.58
CA SER A 322 -8.43 -22.10 1.90
C SER A 322 -7.12 -21.53 2.47
N ASP A 323 -6.55 -20.51 1.82
CA ASP A 323 -5.22 -19.97 2.12
C ASP A 323 -5.28 -18.99 3.30
N ASP A 324 -5.22 -19.52 4.53
CA ASP A 324 -5.16 -18.73 5.76
C ASP A 324 -3.74 -18.14 5.95
N ARG A 325 -3.64 -16.81 5.81
CA ARG A 325 -2.38 -16.07 5.89
C ARG A 325 -2.17 -15.35 7.23
N ASN A 326 -2.94 -15.68 8.26
CA ASN A 326 -2.86 -15.01 9.56
C ASN A 326 -2.10 -15.85 10.60
N SER A 327 -0.76 -15.83 10.54
CA SER A 327 0.10 -16.61 11.42
C SER A 327 0.39 -15.97 12.78
N ASP A 328 0.63 -14.66 12.81
CA ASP A 328 1.20 -13.96 13.98
C ASP A 328 0.21 -12.94 14.57
N GLY A 329 -0.63 -12.33 13.74
CA GLY A 329 -1.80 -11.52 14.08
C GLY A 329 -1.51 -10.12 14.67
N PRO A 330 -2.06 -9.01 14.12
CA PRO A 330 -2.84 -8.91 12.88
C PRO A 330 -1.93 -8.88 11.63
N SER A 331 -2.19 -9.79 10.67
CA SER A 331 -1.44 -9.84 9.41
C SER A 331 -2.10 -9.04 8.28
N ILE A 332 -1.32 -8.69 7.26
CA ILE A 332 -1.71 -8.14 5.95
C ILE A 332 -1.03 -9.00 4.89
N VAL A 333 -1.70 -9.27 3.77
CA VAL A 333 -1.01 -9.80 2.59
C VAL A 333 -0.48 -8.60 1.80
N GLY A 334 0.71 -8.12 2.14
CA GLY A 334 1.27 -6.86 1.62
C GLY A 334 1.81 -6.98 0.20
N GLU A 335 2.02 -8.21 -0.28
CA GLU A 335 2.34 -8.46 -1.67
C GLU A 335 1.75 -9.76 -2.20
N TRP A 336 1.20 -9.70 -3.41
CA TRP A 336 0.67 -10.82 -4.19
C TRP A 336 0.35 -10.33 -5.61
N SER A 337 0.15 -11.25 -6.54
CA SER A 337 -0.20 -10.93 -7.93
C SER A 337 -1.03 -12.02 -8.60
N LEU A 338 -1.35 -11.86 -9.89
CA LEU A 338 -1.98 -12.89 -10.72
C LEU A 338 -0.96 -13.63 -11.59
N ALA A 339 0.33 -13.51 -11.28
CA ALA A 339 1.38 -14.14 -12.05
C ALA A 339 1.46 -15.64 -11.78
N VAL A 340 1.91 -16.37 -12.79
CA VAL A 340 1.96 -17.84 -12.80
C VAL A 340 3.38 -18.28 -13.15
N PRO A 341 3.76 -19.55 -12.94
CA PRO A 341 5.12 -20.02 -13.14
C PRO A 341 5.68 -19.69 -14.53
N ASP A 342 6.98 -19.34 -14.60
CA ASP A 342 7.66 -18.87 -15.82
C ASP A 342 7.55 -19.86 -16.99
N ASP A 343 7.52 -21.16 -16.69
CA ASP A 343 7.49 -22.23 -17.70
C ASP A 343 6.11 -22.41 -18.35
N VAL A 344 5.04 -21.88 -17.74
CA VAL A 344 3.68 -21.95 -18.27
C VAL A 344 3.09 -20.60 -18.66
N GLU A 345 3.65 -19.48 -18.18
CA GLU A 345 3.06 -18.14 -18.28
C GLU A 345 2.82 -17.63 -19.71
N SER A 346 3.51 -18.22 -20.69
CA SER A 346 3.41 -17.90 -22.13
C SER A 346 2.55 -18.88 -22.93
N THR A 347 1.91 -19.86 -22.29
CA THR A 347 1.04 -20.85 -22.96
C THR A 347 -0.38 -20.32 -23.13
N ASP A 348 -1.13 -20.87 -24.09
CA ASP A 348 -2.53 -20.51 -24.34
C ASP A 348 -3.42 -20.72 -23.10
N GLU A 349 -3.13 -21.74 -22.29
CA GLU A 349 -3.87 -22.06 -21.07
C GLU A 349 -3.75 -20.96 -20.01
N TRP A 350 -2.68 -20.16 -20.05
CA TRP A 350 -2.38 -19.11 -19.06
C TRP A 350 -2.29 -17.71 -19.69
N SER A 351 -2.74 -17.55 -20.94
CA SER A 351 -2.65 -16.28 -21.64
C SER A 351 -3.60 -15.23 -21.01
N PRO A 352 -3.09 -14.04 -20.61
CA PRO A 352 -3.93 -12.95 -20.10
C PRO A 352 -5.06 -12.56 -21.08
N SER A 353 -4.80 -12.67 -22.39
CA SER A 353 -5.76 -12.25 -23.42
C SER A 353 -6.96 -13.19 -23.60
N THR A 354 -6.83 -14.48 -23.29
CA THR A 354 -7.88 -15.48 -23.51
C THR A 354 -8.47 -16.04 -22.22
N GLN A 355 -7.80 -15.86 -21.08
CA GLN A 355 -8.13 -16.52 -19.81
C GLN A 355 -8.71 -15.55 -18.76
N GLN A 356 -9.29 -14.44 -19.19
CA GLN A 356 -9.82 -13.39 -18.29
C GLN A 356 -10.84 -13.94 -17.28
N ASP A 357 -11.71 -14.88 -17.66
CA ASP A 357 -12.68 -15.50 -16.75
C ASP A 357 -12.01 -16.28 -15.62
N PHE A 358 -10.94 -17.02 -15.92
CA PHE A 358 -10.14 -17.69 -14.90
C PHE A 358 -9.49 -16.66 -13.96
N TYR A 359 -8.79 -15.66 -14.52
CA TYR A 359 -8.09 -14.66 -13.71
C TYR A 359 -9.04 -13.83 -12.84
N SER A 360 -10.26 -13.53 -13.33
CA SER A 360 -11.28 -12.83 -12.54
C SER A 360 -11.73 -13.66 -11.33
N LYS A 361 -11.96 -14.96 -11.54
CA LYS A 361 -12.31 -15.90 -10.46
C LYS A 361 -11.15 -16.07 -9.49
N TRP A 362 -9.93 -16.21 -10.00
CA TRP A 362 -8.77 -16.43 -9.14
C TRP A 362 -8.42 -15.19 -8.31
N PHE A 363 -8.54 -13.99 -8.88
CA PHE A 363 -8.48 -12.74 -8.11
C PHE A 363 -9.52 -12.74 -6.98
N ALA A 364 -10.79 -13.04 -7.29
CA ALA A 364 -11.86 -13.09 -6.29
C ALA A 364 -11.61 -14.14 -5.19
N ALA A 365 -11.03 -15.30 -5.54
CA ALA A 365 -10.66 -16.33 -4.56
C ALA A 365 -9.58 -15.85 -3.59
N GLN A 366 -8.51 -15.22 -4.12
CA GLN A 366 -7.43 -14.66 -3.31
C GLN A 366 -7.94 -13.53 -2.40
N VAL A 367 -8.67 -12.55 -2.95
CA VAL A 367 -9.28 -11.46 -2.17
C VAL A 367 -10.19 -12.01 -1.07
N HIS A 368 -11.03 -13.01 -1.35
CA HIS A 368 -11.89 -13.61 -0.34
C HIS A 368 -11.08 -14.22 0.82
N ALA A 369 -10.01 -14.94 0.51
CA ALA A 369 -9.16 -15.56 1.51
C ALA A 369 -8.42 -14.52 2.36
N TYR A 370 -7.85 -13.49 1.73
CA TYR A 370 -7.11 -12.45 2.44
C TYR A 370 -8.05 -11.60 3.30
N GLU A 371 -9.22 -11.21 2.76
CA GLU A 371 -10.21 -10.47 3.54
C GLU A 371 -10.87 -11.30 4.64
N SER A 372 -10.92 -12.63 4.54
CA SER A 372 -11.48 -13.48 5.60
C SER A 372 -10.47 -13.81 6.70
N SER A 373 -9.19 -13.95 6.38
CA SER A 373 -8.15 -14.37 7.33
C SER A 373 -7.33 -13.20 7.92
N THR A 374 -7.09 -12.13 7.17
CA THR A 374 -6.15 -11.05 7.55
C THR A 374 -6.85 -9.68 7.66
N LEU A 375 -6.08 -8.60 7.84
CA LEU A 375 -6.57 -7.22 7.74
C LEU A 375 -6.93 -6.82 6.30
N GLY A 376 -6.50 -7.58 5.30
CA GLY A 376 -6.70 -7.28 3.89
C GLY A 376 -5.43 -7.52 3.07
N TRP A 377 -5.33 -6.81 1.94
CA TRP A 377 -4.35 -7.12 0.91
C TRP A 377 -3.83 -5.87 0.19
N VAL A 378 -2.61 -5.95 -0.32
CA VAL A 378 -1.98 -4.92 -1.13
C VAL A 378 -1.36 -5.58 -2.37
N PHE A 379 -1.90 -5.29 -3.55
CA PHE A 379 -1.50 -5.95 -4.80
C PHE A 379 -0.13 -5.44 -5.30
N TRP A 380 0.75 -6.33 -5.74
CA TRP A 380 2.00 -5.97 -6.41
C TRP A 380 1.82 -6.04 -7.93
N SER A 381 1.72 -4.91 -8.65
CA SER A 381 1.86 -3.50 -8.24
C SER A 381 0.76 -2.62 -8.87
N TRP A 382 0.73 -1.31 -8.58
CA TRP A 382 -0.24 -0.39 -9.21
C TRP A 382 -0.20 -0.46 -10.74
N THR A 383 1.01 -0.35 -11.30
CA THR A 383 1.22 -0.34 -12.74
C THR A 383 2.56 -0.98 -13.12
N THR A 384 2.62 -1.54 -14.32
CA THR A 384 3.84 -2.06 -14.96
C THR A 384 3.85 -1.69 -16.44
N ASP A 385 4.98 -1.87 -17.11
CA ASP A 385 5.09 -1.80 -18.58
C ASP A 385 5.47 -3.18 -19.13
N LEU A 386 4.55 -4.14 -18.99
CA LEU A 386 4.67 -5.51 -19.48
C LEU A 386 3.78 -5.78 -20.71
N GLY A 387 3.42 -4.72 -21.44
CA GLY A 387 2.51 -4.82 -22.59
C GLY A 387 1.11 -5.29 -22.18
N ASP A 388 0.59 -6.32 -22.85
CA ASP A 388 -0.75 -6.86 -22.59
C ASP A 388 -0.81 -7.79 -21.35
N ASP A 389 0.30 -7.97 -20.64
CA ASP A 389 0.36 -8.78 -19.42
C ASP A 389 -0.02 -7.98 -18.17
N TYR A 390 -1.30 -8.05 -17.82
CA TYR A 390 -1.83 -7.38 -16.63
C TYR A 390 -1.53 -8.10 -15.31
N ARG A 391 -0.88 -9.27 -15.30
CA ARG A 391 -0.80 -10.13 -14.10
C ARG A 391 -0.03 -9.50 -12.93
N TRP A 392 0.78 -8.48 -13.22
CA TRP A 392 1.53 -7.68 -12.25
C TRP A 392 1.07 -6.21 -12.18
N SER A 393 0.06 -5.81 -12.97
CA SER A 393 -0.42 -4.42 -13.04
C SER A 393 -1.89 -4.37 -12.67
N TYR A 394 -2.18 -3.85 -11.47
CA TYR A 394 -3.55 -3.69 -11.00
C TYR A 394 -4.37 -2.85 -11.97
N LYS A 395 -3.80 -1.73 -12.42
CA LYS A 395 -4.44 -0.83 -13.39
C LYS A 395 -4.77 -1.55 -14.70
N ALA A 396 -3.82 -2.26 -15.29
CA ALA A 396 -4.06 -2.99 -16.54
C ALA A 396 -5.08 -4.13 -16.34
N ALA A 397 -5.13 -4.75 -15.16
CA ALA A 397 -6.09 -5.82 -14.87
C ALA A 397 -7.52 -5.27 -14.74
N VAL A 398 -7.67 -4.04 -14.23
CA VAL A 398 -8.96 -3.32 -14.26
C VAL A 398 -9.36 -2.95 -15.69
N GLU A 399 -8.43 -2.41 -16.48
CA GLU A 399 -8.67 -2.06 -17.89
C GLU A 399 -9.04 -3.28 -18.74
N ALA A 400 -8.47 -4.45 -18.43
CA ALA A 400 -8.79 -5.73 -19.06
C ALA A 400 -10.12 -6.35 -18.59
N GLY A 401 -10.79 -5.76 -17.60
CA GLY A 401 -12.05 -6.26 -17.03
C GLY A 401 -11.90 -7.48 -16.11
N VAL A 402 -10.67 -7.78 -15.67
CA VAL A 402 -10.35 -8.90 -14.77
C VAL A 402 -10.59 -8.52 -13.32
N ILE A 403 -10.25 -7.28 -12.95
CA ILE A 403 -10.52 -6.71 -11.63
C ILE A 403 -11.67 -5.69 -11.79
N PRO A 404 -12.75 -5.78 -10.98
CA PRO A 404 -13.83 -4.81 -11.06
C PRO A 404 -13.40 -3.47 -10.44
N THR A 405 -13.89 -2.36 -11.01
CA THR A 405 -13.70 -1.01 -10.44
C THR A 405 -14.43 -0.83 -9.11
N ASP A 406 -15.50 -1.61 -8.86
CA ASP A 406 -16.19 -1.62 -7.58
C ASP A 406 -15.92 -2.95 -6.86
N LEU A 407 -14.97 -2.92 -5.93
CA LEU A 407 -14.57 -4.10 -5.15
C LEU A 407 -15.68 -4.67 -4.26
N SER A 408 -16.76 -3.94 -4.02
CA SER A 408 -17.93 -4.48 -3.30
C SER A 408 -18.74 -5.48 -4.15
N THR A 409 -18.49 -5.52 -5.46
CA THR A 409 -19.18 -6.44 -6.39
C THR A 409 -18.50 -7.80 -6.52
N ILE A 410 -17.33 -7.99 -5.89
CA ILE A 410 -16.59 -9.25 -5.95
C ILE A 410 -17.44 -10.35 -5.30
N SER A 411 -17.89 -11.31 -6.10
CA SER A 411 -18.52 -12.52 -5.62
C SER A 411 -17.47 -13.60 -5.38
N SER A 412 -17.46 -14.18 -4.19
CA SER A 412 -16.57 -15.28 -3.87
C SER A 412 -16.84 -16.49 -4.77
N PRO A 413 -15.80 -17.08 -5.41
CA PRO A 413 -15.88 -18.39 -6.06
C PRO A 413 -15.73 -19.55 -5.05
N CYS A 414 -15.37 -19.22 -3.82
CA CYS A 414 -15.48 -20.02 -2.61
C CYS A 414 -16.92 -19.88 -2.05
#